data_AF-A0A7V9RGM4-F1
#
_entry.id   AF-A0A7V9RGM4-F1
#
_cell.length_a   1.000
_cell.length_b   1.000
_cell.length_c   1.000
_cell.angle_alpha   90.00
_cell.angle_beta   90.00
_cell.angle_gamma   90.00
#
_symmetry.space_group_name_H-M   'P 1'
#
loop_
_entity.id
_entity.type
_entity.pdbx_description
1 polymer ?
#
loop_
_entity_poly.entity_id
_entity_poly.type
_entity_poly.pdbx_seq_one_letter_code
_entity_poly.pdbx_strand_id
1 'polypeptide(L)'
;MLSRREMLFGSAAGLATLASGRTGFAKKRLLPHPENSGIKHVVVVTVENRSFDHLLGWLPGADGMQEGLIYGDSAGNQFETYALAPDYQGCLNVDPD
;
A
#
# COMPACT_ATOMS: atom_id res chain seq x y z
N MET A 1 -14.47 -34.36 0.57
CA MET A 1 -14.49 -32.89 0.53
C MET A 1 -14.84 -32.40 1.91
N LEU A 2 -13.85 -31.91 2.67
CA LEU A 2 -14.05 -31.36 4.01
C LEU A 2 -14.63 -29.95 3.89
N SER A 3 -15.70 -29.68 4.64
CA SER A 3 -16.41 -28.39 4.58
C SER A 3 -15.80 -27.39 5.56
N ARG A 4 -15.77 -26.11 5.18
CA ARG A 4 -15.23 -24.97 5.96
C ARG A 4 -15.76 -24.89 7.41
N ARG A 5 -16.89 -25.55 7.71
CA ARG A 5 -17.51 -25.58 9.03
C ARG A 5 -16.90 -26.62 9.98
N GLU A 6 -16.30 -27.69 9.47
CA GLU A 6 -15.66 -28.73 10.30
C GLU A 6 -14.31 -28.26 10.87
N MET A 7 -13.69 -27.26 10.23
CA MET A 7 -12.42 -26.68 10.67
C MET A 7 -12.56 -25.75 11.89
N LEU A 8 -13.75 -25.18 12.14
CA LEU A 8 -14.01 -24.25 13.24
C LEU A 8 -14.38 -24.94 14.57
N PHE A 9 -14.78 -26.22 14.54
CA PHE A 9 -15.11 -26.97 15.76
C PHE A 9 -13.91 -27.67 16.41
N GLY A 10 -12.74 -27.69 15.75
CA GLY A 10 -11.58 -28.48 16.18
C GLY A 10 -10.57 -27.80 17.12
N SER A 11 -10.72 -26.52 17.47
CA SER A 11 -9.63 -25.76 18.14
C SER A 11 -9.84 -25.48 19.63
N ALA A 12 -10.87 -26.02 20.27
CA ALA A 12 -11.23 -25.71 21.65
C ALA A 12 -10.78 -26.78 22.66
N ALA A 13 -9.50 -27.17 22.64
CA ALA A 13 -8.92 -27.98 23.72
C ALA A 13 -7.39 -27.88 23.73
N GLY A 14 -6.85 -26.87 24.42
CA GLY A 14 -5.42 -26.70 24.64
C GLY A 14 -5.17 -25.76 25.82
N LEU A 15 -4.94 -26.36 26.99
CA LEU A 15 -4.82 -25.74 28.30
C LEU A 15 -3.73 -24.68 28.43
N ALA A 16 -4.08 -23.65 29.21
CA ALA A 16 -3.22 -22.66 29.84
C ALA A 16 -1.96 -23.26 30.49
N THR A 17 -0.79 -22.66 30.23
CA THR A 17 0.30 -22.53 31.21
C THR A 17 1.26 -21.38 30.84
N LEU A 18 1.68 -20.63 31.87
CA LEU A 18 2.78 -19.64 31.93
C LEU A 18 2.48 -18.22 31.44
N ALA A 19 1.71 -17.51 32.27
CA ALA A 19 1.94 -16.10 32.52
C ALA A 19 3.33 -15.90 33.16
N SER A 20 4.29 -15.32 32.43
CA SER A 20 5.40 -14.60 33.03
C SER A 20 6.11 -13.70 32.02
N GLY A 21 6.00 -12.38 32.24
CA GLY A 21 6.80 -11.31 31.61
C GLY A 21 6.63 -11.22 30.10
N ARG A 22 5.89 -10.26 29.54
CA ARG A 22 6.12 -8.82 29.66
C ARG A 22 4.79 -8.10 29.41
N THR A 23 4.09 -7.70 30.45
CA THR A 23 3.10 -6.60 30.32
C THR A 23 3.87 -5.29 30.26
N GLY A 24 4.64 -5.11 29.18
CA GLY A 24 5.03 -3.79 28.73
C GLY A 24 3.79 -3.16 28.13
N PHE A 25 2.84 -2.72 28.98
CA PHE A 25 1.93 -1.68 28.55
C PHE A 25 2.84 -0.51 28.21
N ALA A 26 3.10 -0.32 26.92
CA ALA A 26 3.61 0.94 26.44
C ALA A 26 2.73 2.00 27.10
N LYS A 27 3.31 2.84 27.97
CA LYS A 27 2.58 3.97 28.53
C LYS A 27 1.94 4.64 27.32
N LYS A 28 0.61 4.62 27.23
CA LYS A 28 -0.12 5.39 26.22
C LYS A 28 0.32 6.82 26.47
N ARG A 29 1.29 7.30 25.67
CA ARG A 29 1.68 8.69 25.71
C ARG A 29 0.40 9.42 25.34
N LEU A 30 -0.11 10.23 26.27
CA LEU A 30 -1.26 11.05 25.97
C LEU A 30 -0.88 11.87 24.74
N LEU A 31 -1.69 11.77 23.70
CA LEU A 31 -1.53 12.65 22.56
C LEU A 31 -1.73 14.08 23.07
N PRO A 32 -0.93 15.05 22.60
CA PRO A 32 -1.19 16.46 22.89
C PRO A 32 -2.63 16.81 22.51
N HIS A 33 -3.20 17.80 23.20
CA HIS A 33 -4.52 18.28 22.82
C HIS A 33 -4.51 18.71 21.35
N PRO A 34 -5.50 18.30 20.51
CA PRO A 34 -5.47 18.58 19.07
C PRO A 34 -5.29 20.06 18.71
N GLU A 35 -5.80 20.96 19.54
CA GLU A 35 -5.63 22.42 19.37
C GLU A 35 -4.17 22.90 19.48
N ASN A 36 -3.31 22.11 20.15
CA ASN A 36 -1.88 22.38 20.25
C ASN A 36 -1.10 21.99 18.99
N SER A 37 -1.74 21.38 17.99
CA SER A 37 -1.10 21.04 16.71
C SER A 37 -0.80 22.27 15.84
N GLY A 38 -1.50 23.38 16.05
CA GLY A 38 -1.42 24.58 15.21
C GLY A 38 -2.05 24.44 13.81
N ILE A 39 -2.60 23.26 13.46
CA ILE A 39 -3.28 23.02 12.19
C ILE A 39 -4.67 23.67 12.23
N LYS A 40 -4.90 24.65 11.34
CA LYS A 40 -6.19 25.36 11.24
C LYS A 40 -7.12 24.74 10.20
N HIS A 41 -6.55 24.23 9.10
CA HIS A 41 -7.28 23.62 7.99
C HIS A 41 -6.50 22.42 7.46
N VAL A 42 -7.22 21.35 7.16
CA VAL A 42 -6.70 20.20 6.44
C VAL A 42 -7.37 20.17 5.08
N VAL A 43 -6.56 20.20 4.02
CA VAL A 43 -7.02 20.02 2.65
C VAL A 43 -6.54 18.65 2.20
N VAL A 44 -7.48 17.81 1.76
CA VAL A 44 -7.18 16.48 1.22
C VAL A 44 -7.32 16.55 -0.28
N VAL A 45 -6.23 16.28 -1.00
CA VAL A 45 -6.22 16.18 -2.46
C VAL A 45 -6.15 14.69 -2.81
N THR A 46 -7.12 14.24 -3.58
CA THR A 46 -7.17 12.87 -4.11
C THR A 46 -7.02 12.92 -5.62
N VAL A 47 -6.19 12.05 -6.16
CA VAL A 47 -6.09 11.82 -7.60
C VAL A 47 -6.78 10.51 -7.95
N GLU A 48 -7.55 10.51 -9.04
CA GLU A 48 -8.20 9.30 -9.55
C GLU A 48 -7.21 8.50 -10.40
N ASN A 49 -7.29 7.17 -10.33
CA ASN A 49 -6.58 6.24 -11.23
C ASN A 49 -5.05 6.42 -11.27
N ARG A 50 -4.41 6.82 -10.18
CA ARG A 50 -2.94 6.90 -10.08
C ARG A 50 -2.44 6.10 -8.88
N SER A 51 -1.56 5.12 -9.16
CA SER A 51 -0.81 4.40 -8.13
C SER A 51 0.40 5.23 -7.67
N PHE A 52 1.03 4.80 -6.57
CA PHE A 52 2.28 5.40 -6.08
C PHE A 52 3.36 5.45 -7.17
N ASP A 53 3.53 4.37 -7.91
CA ASP A 53 4.59 4.25 -8.91
C ASP A 53 4.49 5.27 -10.05
N HIS A 54 3.26 5.62 -10.45
CA HIS A 54 3.01 6.64 -11.46
C HIS A 54 3.54 8.03 -11.06
N LEU A 55 3.55 8.33 -9.76
CA LEU A 55 3.89 9.66 -9.25
C LEU A 55 5.29 9.71 -8.65
N LEU A 56 5.65 8.67 -7.89
CA LEU A 56 6.80 8.66 -7.00
C LEU A 56 7.71 7.45 -7.23
N GLY A 57 7.31 6.47 -8.05
CA GLY A 57 8.11 5.25 -8.30
C GLY A 57 9.47 5.52 -8.94
N TRP A 58 9.64 6.68 -9.56
CA TRP A 58 10.88 7.12 -10.21
C TRP A 58 11.82 7.90 -9.28
N LEU A 59 11.44 8.13 -8.02
CA LEU A 59 12.32 8.83 -7.05
C LEU A 59 13.43 7.91 -6.55
N PRO A 60 14.65 8.44 -6.30
CA PRO A 60 15.72 7.66 -5.68
C PRO A 60 15.29 7.05 -4.34
N GLY A 61 15.43 5.74 -4.20
CA GLY A 61 15.06 5.00 -2.99
C GLY A 61 13.56 4.73 -2.85
N ALA A 62 12.74 5.05 -3.85
CA ALA A 62 11.38 4.55 -3.92
C ALA A 62 11.38 3.03 -4.12
N ASP A 63 10.45 2.34 -3.46
CA ASP A 63 10.16 0.93 -3.71
C ASP A 63 9.20 0.80 -4.91
N GLY A 64 9.65 1.33 -6.06
CA GLY A 64 8.86 1.38 -7.29
C GLY A 64 9.19 0.24 -8.23
N MET A 65 8.17 -0.30 -8.91
CA MET A 65 8.35 -1.38 -9.88
C MET A 65 8.43 -0.81 -11.31
N GLN A 66 9.58 -0.31 -11.73
CA GLN A 66 9.76 0.23 -13.08
C GLN A 66 10.93 -0.42 -13.84
N GLU A 67 12.02 -0.74 -13.15
CA GLU A 67 13.22 -1.29 -13.76
C GLU A 67 12.98 -2.66 -14.43
N GLY A 68 13.39 -2.77 -15.69
CA GLY A 68 13.34 -4.03 -16.45
C GLY A 68 11.94 -4.48 -16.88
N LEU A 69 10.91 -3.65 -16.69
CA LEU A 69 9.56 -3.93 -17.16
C LEU A 69 9.41 -3.52 -18.62
N ILE A 70 8.94 -4.47 -19.42
CA ILE A 70 8.68 -4.30 -20.85
C ILE A 70 7.29 -4.88 -21.14
N TYR A 71 6.45 -4.08 -21.80
CA TYR A 71 5.08 -4.46 -22.17
C TYR A 71 4.94 -4.55 -23.68
N GLY A 72 4.26 -5.58 -24.16
CA GLY A 72 3.98 -5.77 -25.58
C GLY A 72 2.63 -5.17 -25.95
N ASP A 73 2.46 -4.70 -27.19
CA ASP A 73 1.13 -4.43 -27.76
C ASP A 73 0.62 -5.59 -28.63
N SER A 74 -0.61 -5.48 -29.12
CA SER A 74 -1.24 -6.46 -30.01
C SER A 74 -0.55 -6.61 -31.38
N ALA A 75 0.30 -5.66 -31.78
CA ALA A 75 1.13 -5.73 -32.98
C ALA A 75 2.51 -6.36 -32.73
N GLY A 76 2.83 -6.69 -31.48
CA GLY A 76 4.10 -7.30 -31.06
C GLY A 76 5.23 -6.28 -30.81
N ASN A 77 4.94 -4.99 -30.77
CA ASN A 77 5.92 -3.97 -30.39
C ASN A 77 6.14 -4.02 -28.88
N GLN A 78 7.36 -3.73 -28.44
CA GLN A 78 7.74 -3.72 -27.02
C GLN A 78 7.97 -2.28 -26.54
N PHE A 79 7.45 -1.97 -25.36
CA PHE A 79 7.54 -0.66 -24.72
C PHE A 79 8.11 -0.80 -23.31
N GLU A 80 9.21 -0.10 -23.06
CA GLU A 80 9.74 0.07 -21.71
C GLU A 80 8.85 1.03 -20.90
N THR A 81 8.87 0.86 -19.59
CA THR A 81 8.27 1.83 -18.68
C THR A 81 9.03 3.16 -18.71
N TYR A 82 8.32 4.27 -18.48
CA TYR A 82 8.92 5.60 -18.44
C TYR A 82 8.18 6.51 -17.46
N ALA A 83 8.85 7.57 -17.03
CA ALA A 83 8.26 8.57 -16.15
C ALA A 83 7.23 9.41 -16.91
N LEU A 84 6.03 9.58 -16.34
CA LEU A 84 4.97 10.42 -16.94
C LEU A 84 5.35 11.91 -17.01
N ALA A 85 6.28 12.38 -16.16
CA ALA A 85 6.69 13.77 -16.14
C ALA A 85 7.26 14.22 -17.52
N PRO A 86 6.92 15.44 -17.98
CA PRO A 86 6.16 16.48 -17.29
C PRO A 86 4.62 16.36 -17.41
N ASP A 87 4.10 15.40 -18.19
CA ASP A 87 2.65 15.20 -18.37
C ASP A 87 2.09 14.14 -17.41
N TYR A 88 1.69 14.59 -16.23
CA TYR A 88 1.08 13.73 -15.21
C TYR A 88 -0.36 13.29 -15.53
N GLN A 89 -0.98 13.83 -16.59
CA GLN A 89 -2.35 13.48 -16.96
C GLN A 89 -2.39 12.14 -17.69
N GLY A 90 -1.37 11.78 -18.46
CA GLY A 90 -1.29 10.49 -19.15
C GLY A 90 -2.47 10.24 -20.11
N CYS A 91 -3.20 11.28 -20.52
CA CYS A 91 -4.42 11.14 -21.33
C CYS A 91 -4.15 10.63 -22.75
N LEU A 92 -2.91 10.71 -23.22
CA LEU A 92 -2.48 10.25 -24.54
C LEU A 92 -1.74 8.91 -24.51
N ASN A 93 -1.58 8.32 -23.32
CA ASN A 93 -0.83 7.08 -23.13
C ASN A 93 -1.84 5.94 -22.93
N VAL A 94 -2.23 5.31 -24.04
CA VAL A 94 -3.09 4.12 -24.01
C VAL A 94 -2.26 2.95 -23.49
N ASP A 95 -2.86 2.13 -22.62
CA ASP A 95 -2.21 0.92 -22.14
C ASP A 95 -1.88 0.00 -23.33
N PRO A 96 -0.67 -0.60 -23.39
CA PRO A 96 -0.38 -1.64 -24.36
C PRO A 96 -1.26 -2.88 -24.10
N ASP A 97 -1.82 -3.47 -25.17
CA ASP A 97 -2.80 -4.56 -25.13
C ASP A 97 -2.24 -5.92 -24.64
#